data_AF-A0A3L7NTG5-F1
#
_entry.id   AF-A0A3L7NTG5-F1
#
_cell.length_a   1.000
_cell.length_b   1.000
_cell.length_c   1.000
_cell.angle_alpha   90.00
_cell.angle_beta   90.00
_cell.angle_gamma   90.00
#
_symmetry.space_group_name_H-M   'P 1'
#
loop_
_entity.id
_entity.type
_entity.pdbx_description
1 polymer ?
#
loop_
_entity_poly.entity_id
_entity_poly.type
_entity_poly.pdbx_seq_one_letter_code
_entity_poly.pdbx_strand_id
1 'polypeptide(L)'
;MYFVRKRSKHLRSREAPKVFYNEQVASFCTLINLHHCWNDRPMTQTVPIRFHQIIFTVAILGLCWQGMMAVHELGHVIGAFATGGRVNRVVLHPAAISRTDVSPNPSPTIVVWAGPVAGSLLPLVMLAAFHVAKLSGQGRGLLQFFVGFCLLANGAYIGVGGFDGVGDAGEMLRHGTPMWAMLVFGISACGLGLWLWHQLGSLKHFLTYPETVRRPHAFFTAAALAAVIAAELLLSARS
;
A
#
# COMPACT_ATOMS: atom_id res chain seq x y z
N MET A 1 49.06 -11.53 -25.21
CA MET A 1 50.41 -11.69 -24.63
C MET A 1 50.24 -11.86 -23.12
N TYR A 2 50.47 -13.07 -22.59
CA TYR A 2 50.69 -13.47 -21.17
C TYR A 2 49.57 -13.13 -20.13
N PHE A 3 49.08 -14.00 -19.22
CA PHE A 3 49.44 -15.35 -18.80
C PHE A 3 48.25 -16.04 -18.10
N VAL A 4 48.23 -17.38 -18.19
CA VAL A 4 47.31 -18.32 -17.55
C VAL A 4 47.84 -18.74 -16.17
N ARG A 5 46.95 -19.38 -15.36
CA ARG A 5 47.15 -20.26 -14.17
C ARG A 5 46.99 -19.56 -12.81
N LYS A 6 46.30 -20.11 -11.80
CA LYS A 6 46.05 -21.53 -11.46
C LYS A 6 44.83 -21.65 -10.52
N ARG A 7 43.95 -22.64 -10.78
CA ARG A 7 42.91 -23.11 -9.85
C ARG A 7 43.54 -23.64 -8.55
N SER A 8 42.96 -23.26 -7.41
CA SER A 8 42.95 -24.08 -6.20
C SER A 8 41.51 -24.37 -5.81
N LYS A 9 41.15 -25.65 -5.78
CA LYS A 9 39.90 -26.16 -5.20
C LYS A 9 40.15 -26.34 -3.70
N HIS A 10 39.38 -25.67 -2.86
CA HIS A 10 39.19 -26.08 -1.48
C HIS A 10 37.71 -26.05 -1.09
N LEU A 11 37.38 -27.00 -0.23
CA LEU A 11 36.06 -27.53 0.05
C LEU A 11 35.26 -26.62 1.00
N ARG A 12 33.96 -26.57 0.72
CA ARG A 12 32.80 -26.41 1.63
C ARG A 12 33.06 -25.74 2.99
N SER A 13 32.48 -24.55 3.15
CA SER A 13 31.55 -24.28 4.24
C SER A 13 30.41 -23.40 3.70
N ARG A 14 29.17 -23.72 4.08
CA ARG A 14 27.98 -22.93 3.72
C ARG A 14 27.97 -21.69 4.61
N GLU A 15 28.37 -20.54 4.08
CA GLU A 15 28.10 -19.26 4.73
C GLU A 15 26.62 -18.90 4.53
N ALA A 16 25.90 -18.75 5.64
CA ALA A 16 24.58 -18.11 5.67
C ALA A 16 24.72 -16.63 5.27
N PRO A 17 23.69 -16.01 4.66
CA PRO A 17 23.75 -14.60 4.27
C PRO A 17 23.96 -13.73 5.52
N LYS A 18 25.10 -13.01 5.51
CA LYS A 18 25.45 -11.98 6.48
C LYS A 18 24.40 -10.87 6.43
N VAL A 19 23.50 -10.88 7.40
CA VAL A 19 22.67 -9.73 7.75
C VAL A 19 23.63 -8.65 8.23
N PHE A 20 23.67 -7.53 7.50
CA PHE A 20 24.33 -6.30 7.91
C PHE A 20 23.69 -5.81 9.22
N TYR A 21 24.20 -6.27 10.35
CA TYR A 21 23.92 -5.71 11.67
C TYR A 21 25.21 -5.07 12.18
N ASN A 22 25.11 -3.77 12.40
CA ASN A 22 26.13 -2.87 12.94
C ASN A 22 27.02 -3.48 14.03
N GLU A 23 28.27 -3.81 13.70
CA GLU A 23 29.34 -4.12 14.65
C GLU A 23 30.11 -2.86 15.14
N GLN A 24 29.67 -1.65 14.77
CA GLN A 24 30.38 -0.41 15.14
C GLN A 24 29.81 0.39 16.31
N VAL A 25 28.74 -0.08 16.99
CA VAL A 25 28.17 0.65 18.15
C VAL A 25 28.46 -0.03 19.50
N ALA A 26 28.94 -1.28 19.50
CA ALA A 26 29.19 -2.03 20.75
C ALA A 26 30.59 -1.80 21.37
N SER A 27 31.49 -1.06 20.71
CA SER A 27 32.90 -0.94 21.12
C SER A 27 33.30 0.41 21.73
N PHE A 28 32.34 1.30 22.07
CA PHE A 28 32.64 2.61 22.67
C PHE A 28 32.10 2.82 24.09
N CYS A 29 31.43 1.81 24.69
CA CYS A 29 30.87 1.91 26.05
C CYS A 29 31.68 1.17 27.13
N THR A 30 32.80 0.52 26.80
CA THR A 30 33.56 -0.33 27.75
C THR A 30 34.87 0.30 28.23
N LEU A 31 34.99 1.63 28.26
CA LEU A 31 36.27 2.28 28.60
C LEU A 31 36.21 3.52 29.52
N ILE A 32 35.08 3.82 30.15
CA ILE A 32 35.06 4.79 31.27
C ILE A 32 34.28 4.23 32.45
N ASN A 33 35.06 3.91 33.48
CA ASN A 33 34.68 3.43 34.80
C ASN A 33 33.85 4.50 35.52
N LEU A 34 32.52 4.34 35.60
CA LEU A 34 31.66 5.12 36.49
C LEU A 34 30.67 4.18 37.20
N HIS A 35 31.14 3.65 38.33
CA HIS A 35 30.39 2.78 39.25
C HIS A 35 29.56 3.56 40.28
N HIS A 36 29.25 4.83 40.03
CA HIS A 36 28.50 5.69 40.95
C HIS A 36 27.43 6.51 40.24
N CYS A 37 26.20 6.07 40.42
CA CYS A 37 24.97 6.83 40.65
C CYS A 37 23.80 6.03 40.06
N TRP A 38 23.43 4.95 40.73
CA TRP A 38 22.12 4.34 40.59
C TRP A 38 21.12 5.36 41.13
N ASN A 39 20.65 6.22 40.21
CA ASN A 39 19.58 7.14 40.48
C ASN A 39 18.29 6.30 40.44
N ASP A 40 17.86 5.83 41.61
CA ASP A 40 16.54 5.23 41.85
C ASP A 40 15.46 6.28 41.58
N ARG A 41 15.24 6.60 40.30
CA ARG A 41 13.96 7.13 39.88
C ARG A 41 13.04 5.93 39.73
N PRO A 42 11.87 5.90 40.39
CA PRO A 42 10.88 4.90 40.06
C PRO A 42 10.65 5.00 38.56
N MET A 43 10.92 3.91 37.84
CA MET A 43 10.36 3.71 36.52
C MET A 43 8.85 3.72 36.74
N THR A 44 8.26 4.91 36.65
CA THR A 44 6.92 5.01 36.11
C THR A 44 7.07 4.39 34.73
N GLN A 45 6.77 3.09 34.64
CA GLN A 45 6.37 2.44 33.41
C GLN A 45 5.11 3.17 32.97
N THR A 46 5.30 4.36 32.43
CA THR A 46 4.31 5.01 31.61
C THR A 46 4.19 4.07 30.44
N VAL A 47 3.08 3.34 30.38
CA VAL A 47 2.72 2.56 29.20
C VAL A 47 2.97 3.50 28.02
N PRO A 48 3.90 3.21 27.11
CA PRO A 48 4.22 4.12 26.04
C PRO A 48 2.92 4.36 25.29
N ILE A 49 2.43 5.60 25.35
CA ILE A 49 1.12 5.94 24.83
C ILE A 49 1.16 5.67 23.32
N ARG A 50 0.49 4.60 22.88
CA ARG A 50 0.38 4.18 21.46
C ARG A 50 -0.39 5.16 20.58
N PHE A 51 -0.67 6.34 21.10
CA PHE A 51 -1.51 7.37 20.47
C PHE A 51 -0.98 7.77 19.10
N HIS A 52 0.33 8.05 18.96
CA HIS A 52 0.91 8.41 17.66
C HIS A 52 0.81 7.28 16.64
N GLN A 53 1.02 6.04 17.08
CA GLN A 53 0.91 4.86 16.24
C GLN A 53 -0.53 4.67 15.74
N ILE A 54 -1.52 4.79 16.65
CA ILE A 54 -2.94 4.69 16.30
C ILE A 54 -3.34 5.78 15.31
N ILE A 55 -2.99 7.04 15.58
CA ILE A 55 -3.26 8.17 14.66
C ILE A 55 -2.67 7.89 13.30
N PHE A 56 -1.40 7.49 13.24
CA PHE A 56 -0.72 7.20 11.99
C PHE A 56 -1.39 6.05 11.24
N THR A 57 -1.72 4.94 11.91
CA THR A 57 -2.39 3.78 11.30
C THR A 57 -3.77 4.15 10.75
N VAL A 58 -4.60 4.84 11.52
CA VAL A 58 -5.92 5.28 11.05
C VAL A 58 -5.77 6.24 9.87
N ALA A 59 -4.86 7.21 9.96
CA ALA A 59 -4.66 8.19 8.92
C ALA A 59 -4.11 7.58 7.61
N ILE A 60 -3.14 6.67 7.70
CA ILE A 60 -2.56 6.03 6.51
C ILE A 60 -3.55 5.07 5.84
N LEU A 61 -4.36 4.34 6.62
CA LEU A 61 -5.42 3.49 6.07
C LEU A 61 -6.50 4.34 5.38
N GLY A 62 -6.91 5.45 5.99
CA GLY A 62 -7.84 6.40 5.37
C GLY A 62 -7.30 6.97 4.06
N LEU A 63 -6.04 7.39 4.03
CA LEU A 63 -5.39 7.88 2.81
C LEU A 63 -5.29 6.79 1.73
N CYS A 64 -4.96 5.56 2.10
CA CYS A 64 -4.92 4.45 1.16
C CYS A 64 -6.31 4.14 0.60
N TRP A 65 -7.37 4.21 1.41
CA TRP A 65 -8.74 4.03 0.96
C TRP A 65 -9.15 5.10 -0.06
N GLN A 66 -8.95 6.39 0.25
CA GLN A 66 -9.27 7.47 -0.70
C GLN A 66 -8.42 7.39 -1.97
N GLY A 67 -7.13 7.14 -1.82
CA GLY A 67 -6.22 6.96 -2.96
C GLY A 67 -6.63 5.79 -3.86
N MET A 68 -7.05 4.67 -3.26
CA MET A 68 -7.51 3.48 -3.97
C MET A 68 -8.78 3.76 -4.76
N MET A 69 -9.79 4.40 -4.16
CA MET A 69 -11.00 4.81 -4.88
C MET A 69 -10.66 5.76 -6.03
N ALA A 70 -9.77 6.72 -5.82
CA ALA A 70 -9.36 7.65 -6.88
C ALA A 70 -8.71 6.94 -8.08
N VAL A 71 -7.78 6.00 -7.86
CA VAL A 71 -7.18 5.24 -8.98
C VAL A 71 -8.14 4.24 -9.61
N HIS A 72 -9.08 3.69 -8.82
CA HIS A 72 -10.13 2.82 -9.33
C HIS A 72 -11.08 3.58 -10.28
N GLU A 73 -11.63 4.71 -9.85
CA GLU A 73 -12.50 5.53 -10.70
C GLU A 73 -11.76 6.08 -11.93
N LEU A 74 -10.49 6.45 -11.78
CA LEU A 74 -9.65 6.82 -12.92
C LEU A 74 -9.59 5.70 -13.96
N GLY A 75 -9.60 4.44 -13.54
CA GLY A 75 -9.70 3.29 -14.42
C GLY A 75 -10.97 3.28 -15.26
N HIS A 76 -12.14 3.52 -14.65
CA HIS A 76 -13.40 3.65 -15.39
C HIS A 76 -13.37 4.80 -16.39
N VAL A 77 -12.79 5.94 -16.01
CA VAL A 77 -12.62 7.10 -16.90
C VAL A 77 -11.75 6.75 -18.11
N ILE A 78 -10.61 6.08 -17.89
CA ILE A 78 -9.73 5.60 -18.97
C ILE A 78 -10.47 4.61 -19.87
N GLY A 79 -11.20 3.66 -19.28
CA GLY A 79 -12.00 2.69 -20.01
C GLY A 79 -13.05 3.36 -20.89
N ALA A 80 -13.79 4.33 -20.35
CA ALA A 80 -14.81 5.08 -21.06
C ALA A 80 -14.21 5.80 -22.27
N PHE A 81 -13.10 6.53 -22.10
CA PHE A 81 -12.44 7.21 -23.21
C PHE A 81 -11.91 6.22 -24.26
N ALA A 82 -11.32 5.10 -23.84
CA ALA A 82 -10.79 4.08 -24.75
C ALA A 82 -11.88 3.42 -25.61
N THR A 83 -13.12 3.35 -25.12
CA THR A 83 -14.25 2.73 -25.83
C THR A 83 -15.15 3.74 -26.54
N GLY A 84 -14.78 5.03 -26.57
CA GLY A 84 -15.60 6.10 -27.15
C GLY A 84 -16.84 6.46 -26.33
N GLY A 85 -16.89 6.07 -25.05
CA GLY A 85 -17.90 6.50 -24.10
C GLY A 85 -17.64 7.93 -23.60
N ARG A 86 -18.67 8.54 -23.01
CA ARG A 86 -18.57 9.89 -22.43
C ARG A 86 -18.82 9.83 -20.93
N VAL A 87 -17.81 10.25 -20.16
CA VAL A 87 -17.92 10.43 -18.71
C VAL A 87 -18.77 11.66 -18.43
N ASN A 88 -19.90 11.47 -17.77
CA ASN A 88 -20.80 12.55 -17.37
C ASN A 88 -20.42 13.10 -15.99
N ARG A 89 -20.07 12.22 -15.06
CA ARG A 89 -19.77 12.57 -13.67
C ARG A 89 -18.86 11.53 -13.03
N VAL A 90 -17.94 11.99 -12.19
CA VAL A 90 -17.16 11.14 -11.28
C VAL A 90 -17.48 11.62 -9.87
N VAL A 91 -17.93 10.72 -9.01
CA VAL A 91 -18.23 11.02 -7.60
C VAL A 91 -17.23 10.29 -6.73
N LEU A 92 -16.36 11.05 -6.08
CA LEU A 92 -15.49 10.58 -5.02
C LEU A 92 -16.03 11.16 -3.71
N HIS A 93 -16.57 10.31 -2.85
CA HIS A 93 -17.12 10.75 -1.58
C HIS A 93 -16.58 9.88 -0.44
N PRO A 94 -16.00 10.46 0.63
CA PRO A 94 -15.30 9.70 1.66
C PRO A 94 -16.16 8.64 2.37
N ALA A 95 -17.47 8.88 2.43
CA ALA A 95 -18.45 8.06 3.13
C ALA A 95 -19.49 7.39 2.21
N ALA A 96 -19.30 7.45 0.88
CA ALA A 96 -20.17 6.75 -0.06
C ALA A 96 -19.35 5.93 -1.04
N ILE A 97 -20.00 4.99 -1.72
CA ILE A 97 -19.37 4.22 -2.79
C ILE A 97 -19.07 5.18 -3.94
N SER A 98 -17.80 5.25 -4.35
CA SER A 98 -17.41 6.05 -5.51
C SER A 98 -18.09 5.52 -6.77
N ARG A 99 -18.36 6.41 -7.73
CA ARG A 99 -18.95 5.99 -8.99
C ARG A 99 -18.55 6.89 -10.15
N THR A 100 -18.43 6.29 -11.32
CA THR A 100 -18.22 6.98 -12.59
C THR A 100 -19.44 6.75 -13.49
N ASP A 101 -20.20 7.82 -13.73
CA ASP A 101 -21.40 7.79 -14.56
C ASP A 101 -20.98 8.00 -16.03
N VAL A 102 -21.18 6.99 -16.89
CA VAL A 102 -20.81 7.02 -18.32
C VAL A 102 -22.06 6.91 -19.20
N SER A 103 -22.30 7.89 -20.08
CA SER A 103 -23.34 7.80 -21.10
C SER A 103 -23.07 8.73 -22.32
N PRO A 104 -23.12 8.20 -23.55
CA PRO A 104 -23.34 6.79 -23.89
C PRO A 104 -22.18 5.90 -23.44
N ASN A 105 -22.45 4.61 -23.18
CA ASN A 105 -21.45 3.61 -22.82
C ASN A 105 -21.45 2.46 -23.84
N PRO A 106 -20.64 2.55 -24.92
CA PRO A 106 -20.63 1.55 -25.99
C PRO A 106 -20.10 0.19 -25.57
N SER A 107 -19.37 0.09 -24.45
CA SER A 107 -18.70 -1.14 -24.02
C SER A 107 -18.67 -1.23 -22.49
N PRO A 108 -19.83 -1.42 -21.84
CA PRO A 108 -19.95 -1.37 -20.39
C PRO A 108 -19.07 -2.41 -19.68
N THR A 109 -18.91 -3.61 -20.26
CA THR A 109 -18.00 -4.65 -19.73
C THR A 109 -16.54 -4.17 -19.66
N ILE A 110 -16.07 -3.44 -20.67
CA ILE A 110 -14.68 -2.93 -20.69
C ILE A 110 -14.54 -1.81 -19.66
N VAL A 111 -15.49 -0.88 -19.62
CA VAL A 111 -15.48 0.25 -18.67
C VAL A 111 -15.49 -0.25 -17.23
N VAL A 112 -16.37 -1.19 -16.88
CA VAL A 112 -16.45 -1.72 -15.51
C VAL A 112 -15.19 -2.49 -15.12
N TRP A 113 -14.58 -3.26 -16.02
CA TRP A 113 -13.31 -3.94 -15.73
C TRP A 113 -12.12 -2.98 -15.65
N ALA A 114 -12.16 -1.87 -16.39
CA ALA A 114 -11.07 -0.91 -16.40
C ALA A 114 -10.82 -0.30 -15.01
N GLY A 115 -11.87 -0.13 -14.18
CA GLY A 115 -11.75 0.36 -12.80
C GLY A 115 -10.79 -0.46 -11.94
N PRO A 116 -11.13 -1.70 -11.58
CA PRO A 116 -10.27 -2.55 -10.74
C PRO A 116 -8.97 -2.96 -11.43
N VAL A 117 -8.94 -3.11 -12.76
CA VAL A 117 -7.71 -3.47 -13.50
C VAL A 117 -6.72 -2.31 -13.46
N ALA A 118 -7.11 -1.10 -13.86
CA ALA A 118 -6.21 0.05 -13.82
C ALA A 118 -5.91 0.47 -12.37
N GLY A 119 -6.89 0.39 -11.47
CA GLY A 119 -6.72 0.62 -10.03
C GLY A 119 -5.70 -0.32 -9.39
N SER A 120 -5.46 -1.50 -9.98
CA SER A 120 -4.42 -2.45 -9.56
C SER A 120 -3.09 -2.26 -10.30
N LEU A 121 -3.13 -2.03 -11.62
CA LEU A 121 -1.94 -1.96 -12.46
C LEU A 121 -1.19 -0.61 -12.36
N LEU A 122 -1.90 0.51 -12.26
CA LEU A 122 -1.26 1.83 -12.18
C LEU A 122 -0.36 1.96 -10.93
N PRO A 123 -0.80 1.56 -9.72
CA PRO A 123 0.09 1.56 -8.56
C PRO A 123 1.28 0.63 -8.72
N LEU A 124 1.10 -0.56 -9.33
CA LEU A 124 2.19 -1.49 -9.62
C LEU A 124 3.24 -0.89 -10.56
N VAL A 125 2.80 -0.24 -11.63
CA VAL A 125 3.67 0.46 -12.58
C VAL A 125 4.43 1.58 -11.88
N MET A 126 3.76 2.35 -11.01
CA MET A 126 4.40 3.40 -10.22
C MET A 126 5.48 2.84 -9.28
N LEU A 127 5.20 1.72 -8.60
CA LEU A 127 6.18 1.05 -7.76
C LEU A 127 7.37 0.52 -8.59
N ALA A 128 7.10 -0.12 -9.73
CA ALA A 128 8.13 -0.59 -10.65
C ALA A 128 9.02 0.57 -11.15
N ALA A 129 8.43 1.72 -11.49
CA ALA A 129 9.17 2.92 -11.87
C ALA A 129 10.07 3.42 -10.73
N PHE A 130 9.59 3.43 -9.48
CA PHE A 130 10.40 3.75 -8.30
C PHE A 130 11.60 2.79 -8.13
N HIS A 131 11.40 1.49 -8.40
CA HIS A 131 12.48 0.51 -8.37
C HIS A 131 13.53 0.77 -9.46
N VAL A 132 13.10 0.99 -10.71
CA VAL A 132 13.99 1.25 -11.85
C VAL A 132 14.78 2.54 -11.66
N ALA A 133 14.13 3.59 -11.15
CA ALA A 133 14.75 4.86 -10.82
C ALA A 133 15.67 4.79 -9.58
N LYS A 134 15.79 3.62 -8.92
CA LYS A 134 16.60 3.41 -7.71
C LYS A 134 16.27 4.39 -6.58
N LEU A 135 15.03 4.85 -6.52
CA LEU A 135 14.56 5.73 -5.45
C LEU A 135 14.47 4.91 -4.15
N SER A 136 15.44 5.11 -3.26
CA SER A 136 15.50 4.47 -1.96
C SER A 136 14.99 5.41 -0.86
N GLY A 137 14.24 4.87 0.11
CA GLY A 137 13.83 5.61 1.28
C GLY A 137 12.48 5.18 1.82
N GLN A 138 11.99 5.92 2.82
CA GLN A 138 10.70 5.67 3.48
C GLN A 138 9.52 5.72 2.50
N GLY A 139 9.61 6.57 1.46
CA GLY A 139 8.57 6.69 0.43
C GLY A 139 8.32 5.41 -0.35
N ARG A 140 9.34 4.57 -0.57
CA ARG A 140 9.16 3.27 -1.24
C ARG A 140 8.33 2.31 -0.40
N GLY A 141 8.54 2.28 0.92
CA GLY A 141 7.75 1.44 1.83
C GLY A 141 6.28 1.87 1.87
N LEU A 142 6.02 3.18 1.92
CA LEU A 142 4.65 3.71 1.86
C LEU A 142 3.97 3.41 0.52
N LEU A 143 4.70 3.60 -0.59
CA LEU A 143 4.20 3.26 -1.91
C LEU A 143 3.87 1.77 -2.03
N GLN A 144 4.79 0.89 -1.61
CA GLN A 144 4.56 -0.55 -1.60
C GLN A 144 3.39 -0.96 -0.71
N PHE A 145 3.21 -0.30 0.44
CA PHE A 145 2.01 -0.48 1.27
C PHE A 145 0.74 -0.10 0.52
N PHE A 146 0.73 1.07 -0.13
CA PHE A 146 -0.39 1.53 -0.94
C PHE A 146 -0.69 0.59 -2.12
N VAL A 147 0.32 0.12 -2.85
CA VAL A 147 0.13 -0.86 -3.94
C VAL A 147 -0.49 -2.15 -3.42
N GLY A 148 0.03 -2.69 -2.30
CA GLY A 148 -0.54 -3.88 -1.66
C GLY A 148 -1.99 -3.66 -1.24
N PHE A 149 -2.31 -2.47 -0.73
CA PHE A 149 -3.68 -2.08 -0.37
C PHE A 149 -4.60 -2.04 -1.59
N CYS A 150 -4.20 -1.39 -2.68
CA CYS A 150 -5.00 -1.32 -3.91
C CYS A 150 -5.29 -2.70 -4.48
N LEU A 151 -4.28 -3.59 -4.50
CA LEU A 151 -4.46 -4.97 -4.96
C LEU A 151 -5.43 -5.75 -4.06
N LEU A 152 -5.27 -5.65 -2.74
CA LEU A 152 -6.12 -6.36 -1.80
C LEU A 152 -7.56 -5.85 -1.86
N ALA A 153 -7.75 -4.53 -1.90
CA ALA A 153 -9.06 -3.90 -1.94
C ALA A 153 -9.81 -4.19 -3.24
N ASN A 154 -9.18 -3.98 -4.40
CA ASN A 154 -9.79 -4.31 -5.70
C ASN A 154 -10.06 -5.81 -5.83
N GLY A 155 -9.10 -6.65 -5.40
CA GLY A 155 -9.25 -8.10 -5.43
C GLY A 155 -10.40 -8.59 -4.57
N ALA A 156 -10.51 -8.10 -3.33
CA ALA A 156 -11.59 -8.45 -2.42
C ALA A 156 -12.94 -7.91 -2.93
N TYR A 157 -12.97 -6.66 -3.41
CA TYR A 157 -14.18 -6.02 -3.94
C TYR A 157 -14.77 -6.81 -5.12
N ILE A 158 -13.97 -7.19 -6.11
CA ILE A 158 -14.45 -7.95 -7.27
C ILE A 158 -14.65 -9.43 -6.94
N GLY A 159 -13.71 -10.05 -6.24
CA GLY A 159 -13.75 -11.48 -5.93
C GLY A 159 -14.88 -11.86 -4.98
N VAL A 160 -15.11 -11.07 -3.93
CA VAL A 160 -16.18 -11.32 -2.94
C VAL A 160 -17.48 -10.63 -3.35
N GLY A 161 -17.42 -9.41 -3.88
CA GLY A 161 -18.61 -8.67 -4.31
C GLY A 161 -19.41 -9.37 -5.42
N GLY A 162 -18.80 -10.31 -6.14
CA GLY A 162 -19.51 -11.17 -7.09
C GLY A 162 -20.63 -12.00 -6.49
N PHE A 163 -20.51 -12.42 -5.22
CA PHE A 163 -21.55 -13.21 -4.57
C PHE A 163 -22.80 -12.38 -4.24
N ASP A 164 -22.60 -11.10 -3.89
CA ASP A 164 -23.69 -10.19 -3.54
C ASP A 164 -24.25 -9.44 -4.75
N GLY A 165 -23.53 -9.41 -5.87
CA GLY A 165 -23.98 -8.79 -7.12
C GLY A 165 -24.15 -7.27 -7.01
N VAL A 166 -23.34 -6.62 -6.18
CA VAL A 166 -23.40 -5.16 -5.92
C VAL A 166 -22.24 -4.42 -6.58
N GLY A 167 -22.46 -3.12 -6.86
CA GLY A 167 -21.46 -2.26 -7.50
C GLY A 167 -20.97 -2.83 -8.84
N ASP A 168 -19.66 -2.72 -9.06
CA ASP A 168 -18.97 -3.20 -10.26
C ASP A 168 -19.16 -4.68 -10.50
N ALA A 169 -19.10 -5.49 -9.44
CA ALA A 169 -19.23 -6.93 -9.55
C ALA A 169 -20.63 -7.32 -10.06
N GLY A 170 -21.67 -6.61 -9.60
CA GLY A 170 -23.02 -6.75 -10.14
C GLY A 170 -23.11 -6.36 -11.61
N GLU A 171 -22.49 -5.26 -11.99
CA GLU A 171 -22.50 -4.76 -13.37
C GLU A 171 -21.71 -5.69 -14.31
N MET A 172 -20.59 -6.23 -13.85
CA MET A 172 -19.82 -7.27 -14.54
C MET A 172 -20.68 -8.49 -14.84
N LEU A 173 -21.43 -8.99 -13.85
CA LEU A 173 -22.31 -10.15 -14.00
C LEU A 173 -23.46 -9.87 -14.98
N ARG A 174 -24.09 -8.69 -14.89
CA ARG A 174 -25.17 -8.26 -15.81
C ARG A 174 -24.70 -8.21 -17.26
N HIS A 175 -23.43 -7.87 -17.48
CA HIS A 175 -22.81 -7.85 -18.80
C HIS A 175 -22.06 -9.14 -19.17
N GLY A 176 -22.36 -10.25 -18.49
CA GLY A 176 -21.94 -11.59 -18.90
C GLY A 176 -20.52 -11.99 -18.47
N THR A 177 -19.88 -11.23 -17.58
CA THR A 177 -18.61 -11.65 -16.97
C THR A 177 -18.87 -12.92 -16.13
N PRO A 178 -18.16 -14.02 -16.37
CA PRO A 178 -18.37 -15.22 -15.59
C PRO A 178 -17.72 -15.10 -14.20
N MET A 179 -18.39 -15.64 -13.17
CA MET A 179 -17.94 -15.59 -11.77
C MET A 179 -16.49 -16.07 -11.58
N TRP A 180 -16.09 -17.12 -12.30
CA TRP A 180 -14.72 -17.67 -12.18
C TRP A 180 -13.65 -16.64 -12.58
N ALA A 181 -13.92 -15.76 -13.55
CA ALA A 181 -12.96 -14.74 -13.96
C ALA A 181 -12.75 -13.70 -12.84
N MET A 182 -13.84 -13.32 -12.17
CA MET A 182 -13.81 -12.43 -11.01
C MET A 182 -13.08 -13.08 -9.82
N LEU A 183 -13.30 -14.37 -9.57
CA LEU A 183 -12.58 -15.12 -8.53
C LEU A 183 -11.07 -15.22 -8.83
N VAL A 184 -10.69 -15.50 -10.08
CA VAL A 184 -9.28 -15.54 -10.49
C VAL A 184 -8.62 -14.18 -10.31
N PHE A 185 -9.30 -13.10 -10.72
CA PHE A 185 -8.82 -11.74 -10.46
C PHE A 185 -8.67 -11.48 -8.95
N GLY A 186 -9.68 -11.81 -8.15
CA GLY A 186 -9.66 -11.62 -6.70
C GLY A 186 -8.52 -12.35 -6.01
N ILE A 187 -8.38 -13.66 -6.26
CA ILE A 187 -7.32 -14.50 -5.66
C ILE A 187 -5.93 -14.00 -6.05
N SER A 188 -5.72 -13.68 -7.33
CA SER A 188 -4.41 -13.22 -7.82
C SER A 188 -4.04 -11.85 -7.25
N ALA A 189 -4.97 -10.88 -7.27
CA ALA A 189 -4.74 -9.55 -6.73
C ALA A 189 -4.53 -9.59 -5.20
N CYS A 190 -5.40 -10.29 -4.45
CA CYS A 190 -5.22 -10.44 -2.99
C CYS A 190 -3.92 -11.16 -2.65
N GLY A 191 -3.58 -12.25 -3.36
CA GLY A 191 -2.33 -12.99 -3.15
C GLY A 191 -1.09 -12.11 -3.40
N LEU A 192 -1.09 -11.33 -4.47
CA LEU A 192 0.01 -10.41 -4.78
C LEU A 192 0.09 -9.25 -3.77
N GLY A 193 -1.05 -8.70 -3.35
CA GLY A 193 -1.11 -7.64 -2.34
C GLY A 193 -0.55 -8.09 -0.99
N LEU A 194 -0.95 -9.27 -0.53
CA LEU A 194 -0.42 -9.88 0.71
C LEU A 194 1.08 -10.20 0.59
N TRP A 195 1.53 -10.67 -0.57
CA TRP A 195 2.96 -10.91 -0.83
C TRP A 195 3.79 -9.61 -0.79
N LEU A 196 3.26 -8.50 -1.32
CA LEU A 196 3.92 -7.19 -1.21
C LEU A 196 3.97 -6.69 0.23
N TRP A 197 2.89 -6.86 1.00
CA TRP A 197 2.90 -6.49 2.41
C TRP A 197 3.84 -7.34 3.26
N HIS A 198 3.98 -8.63 2.95
CA HIS A 198 4.94 -9.50 3.63
C HIS A 198 6.39 -8.99 3.51
N GLN A 199 6.73 -8.34 2.40
CA GLN A 199 8.06 -7.76 2.17
C GLN A 199 8.31 -6.45 2.93
N LEU A 200 7.29 -5.83 3.55
CA LEU A 200 7.45 -4.59 4.34
C LEU A 200 8.02 -4.83 5.73
N GLY A 201 8.11 -6.09 6.17
CA GLY A 201 8.64 -6.47 7.47
C GLY A 201 7.56 -7.04 8.41
N SER A 202 7.90 -7.15 9.69
CA SER A 202 7.05 -7.84 10.67
C SER A 202 6.01 -6.90 11.28
N LEU A 203 4.72 -7.24 11.09
CA LEU A 203 3.61 -6.57 11.79
C LEU A 203 3.77 -6.66 13.32
N LYS A 204 4.25 -7.79 13.83
CA LYS A 204 4.52 -7.97 15.27
C LYS A 204 5.54 -6.96 15.76
N HIS A 205 6.60 -6.69 14.99
CA HIS A 205 7.58 -5.68 15.32
C HIS A 205 6.94 -4.28 15.39
N PHE A 206 6.16 -3.90 14.38
CA PHE A 206 5.41 -2.63 14.40
C PHE A 206 4.53 -2.49 15.65
N LEU A 207 3.76 -3.53 16.01
CA LEU A 207 2.88 -3.51 17.18
C LEU A 207 3.61 -3.54 18.53
N THR A 208 4.84 -4.07 18.57
CA THR A 208 5.63 -4.19 19.81
C THR A 208 6.39 -2.90 20.14
N TYR A 209 6.82 -2.16 19.12
CA TYR A 209 7.70 -1.00 19.24
C TYR A 209 6.96 0.30 18.82
N PRO A 210 6.19 0.93 19.72
CA PRO A 210 5.42 2.15 19.40
C PRO A 210 6.28 3.35 19.02
N GLU A 211 7.56 3.37 19.40
CA GLU A 211 8.55 4.38 19.03
C GLU A 211 8.91 4.41 17.54
N THR A 212 8.48 3.39 16.78
CA THR A 212 8.64 3.33 15.33
C THR A 212 7.93 4.50 14.62
N VAL A 213 6.86 5.05 15.20
CA VAL A 213 6.12 6.18 14.65
C VAL A 213 6.50 7.46 15.39
N ARG A 214 7.23 8.34 14.69
CA ARG A 214 7.57 9.67 15.20
C ARG A 214 6.34 10.58 15.25
N ARG A 215 6.23 11.38 16.31
CA ARG A 215 5.15 12.35 16.51
C ARG A 215 4.85 13.23 15.28
N PRO A 216 5.86 13.84 14.60
CA PRO A 216 5.59 14.67 13.41
C PRO A 216 4.94 13.89 12.27
N HIS A 217 5.31 12.61 12.07
CA HIS A 217 4.74 11.80 11.00
C HIS A 217 3.28 11.50 11.25
N ALA A 218 2.89 11.15 12.48
CA ALA A 218 1.49 10.89 12.82
C ALA A 218 0.58 12.09 12.53
N PHE A 219 0.97 13.28 12.99
CA PHE A 219 0.18 14.50 12.75
C PHE A 219 0.20 14.96 11.29
N PHE A 220 1.34 14.81 10.60
CA PHE A 220 1.42 15.13 9.17
C PHE A 220 0.50 14.24 8.34
N THR A 221 0.51 12.92 8.58
CA THR A 221 -0.38 11.98 7.88
C THR A 221 -1.86 12.26 8.21
N ALA A 222 -2.19 12.59 9.47
CA ALA A 222 -3.54 12.97 9.86
C ALA A 222 -4.00 14.28 9.19
N ALA A 223 -3.14 15.29 9.13
CA ALA A 223 -3.42 16.55 8.45
C ALA A 223 -3.61 16.34 6.93
N ALA A 224 -2.79 15.48 6.32
CA ALA A 224 -2.95 15.11 4.91
C ALA A 224 -4.29 14.42 4.65
N LEU A 225 -4.71 13.48 5.51
CA LEU A 225 -6.04 12.85 5.41
C LEU A 225 -7.16 13.88 5.54
N ALA A 226 -7.08 14.76 6.55
CA ALA A 226 -8.09 15.80 6.75
C ALA A 226 -8.19 16.75 5.54
N ALA A 227 -7.04 17.11 4.94
CA ALA A 227 -7.00 17.92 3.73
C ALA A 227 -7.65 17.22 2.52
N VAL A 228 -7.38 15.92 2.32
CA VAL A 228 -8.02 15.12 1.25
C VAL A 228 -9.53 15.06 1.45
N ILE A 229 -9.99 14.72 2.66
CA ILE A 229 -11.44 14.66 2.97
C ILE A 229 -12.09 16.03 2.75
N ALA A 230 -11.46 17.11 3.22
CA ALA A 230 -11.99 18.46 3.01
C ALA A 230 -12.08 18.81 1.53
N ALA A 231 -11.05 18.48 0.74
CA ALA A 231 -11.06 18.69 -0.71
C ALA A 231 -12.19 17.90 -1.39
N GLU A 232 -12.36 16.63 -1.06
CA GLU A 232 -13.43 15.77 -1.61
C GLU A 232 -14.83 16.29 -1.26
N LEU A 233 -15.05 16.73 -0.02
CA LEU A 233 -16.34 17.32 0.40
C LEU A 233 -16.62 18.64 -0.33
N LEU A 234 -15.61 19.50 -0.49
CA LEU A 234 -15.75 20.77 -1.20
C LEU A 234 -16.00 20.58 -2.70
N LEU A 235 -15.40 19.58 -3.32
CA LEU A 235 -15.63 19.23 -4.72
C LEU A 235 -17.00 18.57 -4.91
N SER A 236 -17.38 17.67 -4.01
CA SER A 236 -18.68 16.99 -4.04
C SER A 236 -19.84 17.97 -3.91
N ALA A 237 -19.73 18.97 -3.02
CA ALA A 237 -20.75 20.00 -2.84
C ALA A 237 -21.02 20.87 -4.09
N ARG A 238 -20.11 20.86 -5.07
CA ARG A 238 -20.23 21.64 -6.31
C ARG A 238 -20.79 20.85 -7.50
N SER A 239 -21.00 19.55 -7.33
CA SER A 239 -21.42 18.61 -8.39
C SER A 239 -22.83 18.10 -8.20
#